data_AF-A0A930AEV9-F1
#
_entry.id   AF-A0A930AEV9-F1
#
_cell.length_a   1.000
_cell.length_b   1.000
_cell.length_c   1.000
_cell.angle_alpha   90.00
_cell.angle_beta   90.00
_cell.angle_gamma   90.00
#
_symmetry.space_group_name_H-M   'P 1'
#
loop_
_entity.id
_entity.type
_entity.pdbx_description
1 polymer ?
#
loop_
_entity_poly.entity_id
_entity_poly.type
_entity_poly.pdbx_seq_one_letter_code
_entity_poly.pdbx_strand_id
1 'polypeptide(L)' 'MDGITKDFIKTAKLMKQLWPQLTDKEAIDEVKRYTNGKNTAIFTEVEGDTIVGLALCSLRFDYVEGCKYSP' A
#
# COMPACT_ATOMS: atom_id res chain seq x y z
N MET A 1 16.76 -10.66 6.38
CA MET A 1 16.47 -9.78 5.22
C MET A 1 15.47 -10.41 4.25
N ASP A 2 15.34 -11.75 4.17
CA ASP A 2 14.40 -12.44 3.25
C ASP A 2 12.90 -12.30 3.55
N GLY A 3 12.51 -11.98 4.81
CA GLY A 3 11.10 -11.83 5.18
C GLY A 3 10.43 -10.62 4.52
N ILE A 4 11.12 -9.48 4.51
CA ILE A 4 10.59 -8.20 4.01
C ILE A 4 10.26 -8.28 2.51
N THR A 5 11.12 -8.92 1.72
CA THR A 5 10.90 -9.08 0.27
C THR A 5 9.69 -9.97 -0.03
N LYS A 6 9.45 -11.00 0.79
CA LYS A 6 8.28 -11.88 0.64
C LYS A 6 6.99 -11.13 0.98
N ASP A 7 7.01 -10.28 1.99
CA ASP A 7 5.85 -9.49 2.40
C ASP A 7 5.46 -8.45 1.36
N PHE A 8 6.42 -7.86 0.64
CA PHE A 8 6.14 -6.98 -0.50
C PHE A 8 5.40 -7.69 -1.62
N ILE A 9 5.83 -8.91 -1.97
CA ILE A 9 5.19 -9.71 -3.02
C ILE A 9 3.79 -10.14 -2.59
N LYS A 10 3.62 -10.60 -1.34
CA LYS A 10 2.31 -10.98 -0.78
C LYS A 10 1.35 -9.77 -0.78
N THR A 11 1.82 -8.61 -0.33
CA THR A 11 1.05 -7.36 -0.31
C THR A 11 0.68 -6.88 -1.72
N ALA A 12 1.60 -6.97 -2.68
CA ALA A 12 1.35 -6.57 -4.07
C ALA A 12 0.26 -7.43 -4.73
N LYS A 13 0.16 -8.72 -4.37
CA LYS A 13 -0.91 -9.60 -4.85
C LYS A 13 -2.29 -9.12 -4.40
N LEU A 14 -2.43 -8.67 -3.15
CA LEU A 14 -3.68 -8.07 -2.66
C LEU A 14 -3.98 -6.73 -3.34
N MET A 15 -2.96 -5.88 -3.55
CA MET A 15 -3.13 -4.62 -4.27
C MET A 15 -3.69 -4.83 -5.68
N LYS A 16 -3.25 -5.87 -6.39
CA LYS A 16 -3.81 -6.25 -7.70
C LYS A 16 -5.27 -6.71 -7.64
N GLN A 17 -5.75 -7.23 -6.51
CA GLN A 17 -7.17 -7.55 -6.39
C GLN A 17 -8.02 -6.28 -6.33
N LEU A 18 -7.50 -5.20 -5.73
CA LEU A 18 -8.14 -3.88 -5.71
C LEU A 18 -8.01 -3.16 -7.07
N TRP A 19 -6.86 -3.29 -7.73
CA TRP A 19 -6.58 -2.68 -9.03
C TRP A 19 -6.04 -3.71 -10.04
N PRO A 20 -6.94 -4.48 -10.68
CA PRO A 20 -6.57 -5.58 -11.58
C PRO A 20 -5.77 -5.17 -12.82
N GLN A 21 -5.81 -3.90 -13.20
CA GLN A 21 -5.10 -3.35 -14.34
C GLN A 21 -3.59 -3.18 -14.11
N LEU A 22 -3.13 -3.19 -12.86
CA LEU A 22 -1.70 -3.06 -12.55
C LEU A 22 -0.95 -4.30 -13.02
N THR A 23 0.22 -4.08 -13.62
CA THR A 23 1.21 -5.15 -13.80
C THR A 23 1.80 -5.55 -12.44
N ASP A 24 2.40 -6.75 -12.35
CA ASP A 24 3.05 -7.20 -11.11
C ASP A 24 4.16 -6.25 -10.67
N LYS A 25 4.90 -5.69 -11.64
CA LYS A 25 5.96 -4.73 -11.38
C LYS A 25 5.39 -3.44 -10.77
N GLU A 26 4.34 -2.88 -11.37
CA GLU A 26 3.73 -1.65 -10.87
C GLU A 26 3.16 -1.86 -9.46
N ALA A 27 2.49 -2.98 -9.19
CA ALA A 27 1.99 -3.28 -7.85
C ALA A 27 3.12 -3.39 -6.80
N ILE A 28 4.23 -4.04 -7.14
CA ILE A 28 5.40 -4.15 -6.25
C ILE A 28 6.06 -2.79 -6.03
N ASP A 29 6.24 -2.01 -7.09
CA ASP A 29 6.84 -0.67 -7.02
C ASP A 29 5.97 0.26 -6.16
N GLU A 30 4.65 0.10 -6.21
CA GLU A 30 3.72 0.89 -5.41
C GLU A 30 3.75 0.53 -3.92
N VAL A 31 3.81 -0.76 -3.60
CA VAL A 31 4.01 -1.21 -2.22
C VAL A 31 5.33 -0.67 -1.67
N LYS A 32 6.42 -0.69 -2.47
CA LYS A 32 7.70 -0.09 -2.05
C LYS A 32 7.60 1.42 -1.86
N ARG A 33 6.88 2.12 -2.74
CA ARG A 33 6.69 3.57 -2.64
C ARG A 33 5.98 3.94 -1.35
N TYR A 34 4.90 3.24 -1.00
CA TYR A 34 4.16 3.49 0.25
C TYR A 34 4.97 3.09 1.49
N THR A 35 5.74 2.01 1.43
CA THR A 35 6.55 1.56 2.58
C THR A 35 7.72 2.50 2.87
N ASN A 36 8.34 3.07 1.83
CA ASN A 36 9.50 3.95 1.97
C ASN A 36 9.15 5.44 2.05
N GLY A 37 7.88 5.80 1.81
CA GLY A 37 7.44 7.20 1.84
C GLY A 37 7.30 7.72 3.28
N LYS A 38 7.79 8.95 3.52
CA LYS A 38 7.74 9.58 4.84
C LYS A 38 6.32 9.89 5.35
N ASN A 39 5.38 10.02 4.43
CA ASN A 39 3.99 10.44 4.66
C ASN A 39 2.99 9.35 4.29
N THR A 40 3.46 8.12 4.10
CA THR A 40 2.65 6.99 3.66
C THR A 40 2.86 5.82 4.59
N ALA A 41 1.83 4.99 4.73
CA ALA A 41 1.90 3.76 5.49
C ALA A 41 1.06 2.69 4.81
N ILE A 42 1.47 1.44 5.01
CA ILE A 42 0.68 0.27 4.65
C ILE A 42 0.37 -0.48 5.94
N PHE A 43 -0.90 -0.78 6.15
CA PHE A 43 -1.34 -1.69 7.20
C PHE A 43 -1.86 -2.97 6.56
N THR A 44 -1.45 -4.11 7.12
CA THR A 44 -1.80 -5.43 6.60
C THR A 44 -2.38 -6.28 7.71
N GLU A 45 -3.49 -6.95 7.42
CA GLU A 45 -4.04 -8.00 8.30
C GLU A 45 -3.46 -9.35 7.89
N VAL A 46 -3.01 -10.13 8.88
CA VAL A 46 -2.30 -11.40 8.65
C VAL A 46 -2.98 -12.53 9.40
N GLU A 47 -3.45 -13.54 8.67
CA GLU A 47 -3.96 -14.80 9.22
C GLU A 47 -2.95 -15.92 8.94
N GLY A 48 -2.27 -16.39 9.98
CA GLY A 48 -1.18 -17.37 9.84
C GLY A 48 0.00 -16.80 9.04
N ASP A 49 0.30 -17.39 7.87
CA ASP A 49 1.33 -16.88 6.94
C ASP A 49 0.73 -16.12 5.74
N THR A 50 -0.57 -15.87 5.76
CA THR A 50 -1.28 -15.21 4.65
C THR A 50 -1.65 -13.79 5.02
N ILE A 51 -1.27 -12.84 4.17
CA ILE A 51 -1.83 -11.49 4.24
C ILE A 51 -3.23 -11.56 3.63
N VAL A 52 -4.25 -11.14 4.38
CA VAL A 52 -5.67 -11.23 3.99
C VAL A 52 -6.33 -9.86 3.85
N GLY A 53 -5.72 -8.82 4.42
CA GLY A 53 -6.23 -7.45 4.37
C GLY A 53 -5.13 -6.45 4.07
N LEU A 54 -5.51 -5.33 3.43
CA LEU A 54 -4.61 -4.26 3.04
C LEU A 54 -5.32 -2.91 3.17
N ALA A 55 -4.69 -1.97 3.88
CA ALA A 55 -5.05 -0.55 3.89
C ALA A 55 -3.85 0.30 3.50
N LEU A 56 -4.04 1.17 2.51
CA LEU A 56 -3.05 2.11 2.02
C LEU A 56 -3.41 3.51 2.53
N CYS A 57 -2.49 4.13 3.26
CA CYS A 57 -2.71 5.42 3.90
C CYS A 57 -1.66 6.43 3.47
N SER A 58 -2.08 7.67 3.28
CA SER A 58 -1.19 8.80 2.98
C SER A 58 -1.68 10.07 3.66
N LEU A 59 -0.73 10.90 4.10
CA LEU A 59 -1.02 12.30 4.42
C LEU A 59 -1.14 13.07 3.11
N ARG A 60 -2.27 13.75 2.93
CA ARG A 60 -2.57 14.58 1.76
C ARG A 60 -2.45 16.05 2.14
N PHE A 61 -1.71 16.80 1.34
CA PHE A 61 -1.52 18.24 1.50
C PHE A 61 -2.15 19.03 0.35
N ASP A 62 -2.69 18.32 -0.64
CA ASP A 62 -3.45 18.90 -1.73
C ASP A 62 -4.85 19.32 -1.27
N TYR A 63 -5.48 20.23 -2.01
CA TYR A 63 -6.82 20.68 -1.71
C TYR A 63 -7.79 19.51 -1.71
N VAL A 64 -8.57 19.40 -0.64
CA VAL A 64 -9.69 18.47 -0.53
C VAL A 64 -10.96 19.31 -0.55
N GLU A 65 -11.81 19.06 -1.53
CA GLU A 65 -13.07 19.79 -1.68
C GLU A 65 -13.95 19.61 -0.44
N GLY A 66 -14.44 20.72 0.11
CA GLY A 66 -15.25 20.72 1.33
C GLY A 66 -14.45 20.85 2.64
N CYS A 67 -13.12 20.90 2.60
CA CYS A 67 -12.30 21.20 3.77
C CYS A 67 -12.01 22.71 3.89
N LYS A 68 -12.24 23.28 5.09
CA LYS A 68 -12.01 24.72 5.38
C LYS A 68 -10.52 25.10 5.46
N TYR A 69 -9.66 24.10 5.63
CA TYR A 69 -8.20 24.20 5.64
C TYR A 69 -7.64 23.04 4.81
N SER A 70 -6.48 23.23 4.17
CA SER A 70 -5.72 22.08 3.66
C SER A 70 -5.37 21.18 4.85
N PRO A 71 -5.53 19.85 4.74
CA PRO A 71 -5.20 18.92 5.83
C PRO A 71 -3.74 19.05 6.29
#